data_AF-A0A128A5C5-F1
#
_entry.id   AF-A0A128A5C5-F1
#
_cell.length_a   1.000
_cell.length_b   1.000
_cell.length_c   1.000
_cell.angle_alpha   90.00
_cell.angle_beta   90.00
_cell.angle_gamma   90.00
#
_symmetry.space_group_name_H-M   'P 1'
#
loop_
_entity.id
_entity.type
_entity.pdbx_description
1 polymer ?
#
loop_
_entity_poly.entity_id
_entity_poly.type
_entity_poly.pdbx_seq_one_letter_code
_entity_poly.pdbx_strand_id
1 'polypeptide(L)'
;MTLPKGFGTGGGASSSDVSKMIGRRVEDMVGLITGAFVALWAGTWGGVAVACVYYPWAYPPPSAHFALTVLTIIEAIGYLFSVKVVTEGTSKAKTYNGLIAGVIAAIAIATLVTDCVFFG
;
A
#
# COMPACT_ATOMS: atom_id res chain seq x y z
N MET A 1 -36.62 -39.87 17.60
CA MET A 1 -35.44 -40.18 16.76
C MET A 1 -34.79 -38.87 16.37
N THR A 2 -33.57 -38.61 16.85
CA THR A 2 -32.76 -37.44 16.47
C THR A 2 -32.31 -37.57 15.02
N LEU A 3 -32.41 -36.49 14.24
CA LEU A 3 -32.09 -36.50 12.81
C LEU A 3 -30.65 -36.99 12.53
N PRO A 4 -30.40 -37.66 11.38
CA PRO A 4 -29.06 -38.08 10.99
C PRO A 4 -28.08 -36.91 10.97
N LYS A 5 -26.86 -37.15 11.46
CA LYS A 5 -25.80 -36.15 11.56
C LYS A 5 -25.55 -35.53 10.17
N GLY A 6 -25.98 -34.28 9.99
CA GLY A 6 -25.94 -33.55 8.71
C GLY A 6 -27.27 -32.92 8.26
N PHE A 7 -28.42 -33.32 8.82
CA PHE A 7 -29.75 -32.78 8.49
C PHE A 7 -30.24 -31.70 9.47
N GLY A 8 -29.35 -31.12 10.27
CA GLY A 8 -29.67 -29.96 11.11
C GLY A 8 -29.71 -28.68 10.27
N THR A 9 -30.66 -27.80 10.59
CA THR A 9 -30.91 -26.46 10.02
C THR A 9 -29.74 -25.45 10.14
N GLY A 10 -28.50 -25.91 10.32
CA GLY A 10 -27.31 -25.08 10.54
C GLY A 10 -26.07 -25.49 9.73
N GLY A 11 -26.25 -26.23 8.63
CA GLY A 11 -25.13 -26.84 7.89
C GLY A 11 -25.07 -26.44 6.42
N GLY A 12 -24.89 -25.16 6.13
CA GLY A 12 -24.51 -24.70 4.80
C GLY A 12 -23.83 -23.36 4.96
N ALA A 13 -22.60 -23.23 4.44
CA ALA A 13 -21.94 -21.92 4.40
C ALA A 13 -22.91 -20.94 3.75
N SER A 14 -23.48 -20.06 4.58
CA SER A 14 -24.45 -19.07 4.13
C SER A 14 -23.72 -18.17 3.12
N SER A 15 -24.44 -17.53 2.20
CA SER A 15 -23.85 -16.45 1.40
C SER A 15 -23.16 -15.40 2.30
N SER A 16 -23.63 -15.24 3.54
CA SER A 16 -22.97 -14.44 4.56
C SER A 16 -21.64 -14.99 5.07
N ASP A 17 -21.43 -16.30 5.09
CA ASP A 17 -20.15 -16.94 5.43
C ASP A 17 -19.15 -16.83 4.26
N VAL A 18 -19.62 -16.98 3.02
CA VAL A 18 -18.78 -16.77 1.82
C VAL A 18 -18.36 -15.30 1.71
N SER A 19 -19.28 -14.35 1.89
CA SER A 19 -18.94 -12.91 1.92
C SER A 19 -18.01 -12.55 3.07
N LYS A 20 -18.14 -13.18 4.25
CA LYS A 20 -17.16 -13.03 5.35
C LYS A 20 -15.80 -13.62 5.00
N MET A 21 -15.75 -14.74 4.27
CA MET A 21 -14.49 -15.35 3.82
C MET A 21 -13.80 -14.56 2.70
N ILE A 22 -14.56 -14.03 1.74
CA ILE A 22 -14.04 -13.17 0.66
C ILE A 22 -13.59 -11.83 1.24
N GLY A 23 -14.42 -11.17 2.06
CA GLY A 23 -14.07 -9.94 2.75
C GLY A 23 -12.80 -10.10 3.60
N ARG A 24 -12.67 -11.21 4.33
CA ARG A 24 -11.46 -11.50 5.13
C ARG A 24 -10.22 -11.75 4.29
N ARG A 25 -10.32 -12.35 3.09
CA ARG A 25 -9.17 -12.57 2.20
C ARG A 25 -8.70 -11.28 1.52
N VAL A 26 -9.63 -10.43 1.13
CA VAL A 26 -9.34 -9.17 0.44
C VAL A 26 -8.88 -8.09 1.45
N GLU A 27 -9.47 -8.03 2.64
CA GLU A 27 -9.06 -7.10 3.70
C GLU A 27 -7.65 -7.37 4.25
N ASP A 28 -7.19 -8.63 4.22
CA ASP A 28 -5.84 -9.01 4.69
C ASP A 28 -4.74 -8.54 3.71
N MET A 29 -5.10 -8.10 2.51
CA MET A 29 -4.15 -7.60 1.52
C MET A 29 -3.69 -6.16 1.80
N VAL A 30 -4.36 -5.40 2.68
CA VAL A 30 -3.96 -4.01 2.99
C VAL A 30 -2.53 -3.96 3.50
N GLY A 31 -2.17 -4.86 4.42
CA GLY A 31 -0.80 -4.92 4.95
C GLY A 31 0.24 -5.23 3.88
N LEU A 32 -0.06 -6.15 2.97
CA LEU A 32 0.82 -6.51 1.85
C LEU A 32 0.95 -5.35 0.86
N ILE A 33 -0.14 -4.67 0.52
CA ILE A 33 -0.16 -3.51 -0.39
C ILE A 33 0.62 -2.34 0.23
N THR A 34 0.43 -2.07 1.53
CA THR A 34 1.20 -1.05 2.25
C THR A 34 2.68 -1.40 2.28
N GLY A 35 3.03 -2.65 2.55
CA GLY A 35 4.42 -3.12 2.49
C GLY A 35 5.04 -2.97 1.10
N ALA A 36 4.28 -3.30 0.05
CA ALA A 36 4.70 -3.14 -1.33
C ALA A 36 4.91 -1.66 -1.71
N PHE A 37 4.06 -0.75 -1.24
CA PHE A 37 4.24 0.69 -1.43
C PHE A 37 5.53 1.19 -0.79
N VAL A 38 5.82 0.80 0.45
CA VAL A 38 7.06 1.18 1.13
C VAL A 38 8.29 0.60 0.41
N ALA A 39 8.21 -0.64 -0.06
CA ALA A 39 9.29 -1.27 -0.82
C ALA A 39 9.51 -0.61 -2.19
N LEU A 40 8.44 -0.22 -2.88
CA LEU A 40 8.52 0.52 -4.14
C LEU A 40 9.20 1.87 -3.95
N TRP A 41 8.77 2.63 -2.94
CA TRP A 41 9.39 3.90 -2.60
C TRP A 41 10.89 3.74 -2.28
N ALA A 42 11.25 2.71 -1.50
CA ALA A 42 12.65 2.42 -1.19
C ALA A 42 13.45 2.05 -2.45
N GLY A 43 12.85 1.32 -3.40
CA GLY A 43 13.43 1.01 -4.69
C GLY A 43 13.64 2.26 -5.55
N THR A 44 12.66 3.16 -5.58
CA THR A 44 12.74 4.45 -6.26
C THR A 44 13.85 5.31 -5.68
N TRP A 45 13.89 5.47 -4.35
CA TRP A 45 14.96 6.21 -3.68
C TRP A 45 16.33 5.60 -3.97
N GLY A 46 16.46 4.28 -3.90
CA GLY A 46 17.70 3.57 -4.21
C GLY A 46 18.14 3.76 -5.68
N GLY A 47 17.21 3.72 -6.62
CA GLY A 47 17.49 3.95 -8.04
C GLY A 47 17.98 5.37 -8.32
N VAL A 48 17.32 6.37 -7.72
CA VAL A 48 17.73 7.77 -7.83
C VAL A 48 19.10 7.99 -7.17
N ALA A 49 19.35 7.37 -6.00
CA ALA A 49 20.64 7.43 -5.32
C ALA A 49 21.78 6.86 -6.19
N VAL A 50 21.57 5.68 -6.79
CA VAL A 50 22.54 5.07 -7.71
C VAL A 50 22.78 5.97 -8.93
N ALA A 51 21.73 6.55 -9.51
CA ALA A 51 21.86 7.44 -10.67
C ALA A 51 22.73 8.67 -10.35
N CYS A 52 22.50 9.33 -9.22
CA CYS A 52 23.31 10.50 -8.83
C CYS A 52 24.74 10.13 -8.44
N VAL A 53 24.95 9.02 -7.74
CA VAL A 53 26.27 8.64 -7.23
C VAL A 53 27.17 8.10 -8.35
N TYR A 54 26.63 7.26 -9.23
CA TYR A 54 27.43 6.58 -10.26
C TYR A 54 27.40 7.26 -11.63
N TYR A 55 26.34 7.99 -11.95
CA TYR A 55 26.14 8.64 -13.26
C TYR A 55 25.82 10.14 -13.16
N PRO A 56 26.56 10.94 -12.37
CA PRO A 56 26.24 12.35 -12.11
C PRO A 56 26.24 13.23 -13.37
N TRP A 57 26.98 12.84 -14.42
CA TRP A 57 27.03 13.56 -15.69
C TRP A 57 25.73 13.45 -16.51
N ALA A 58 24.93 12.42 -16.25
CA ALA A 58 23.65 12.19 -16.91
C ALA A 58 22.46 12.57 -16.00
N TYR A 59 22.62 12.40 -14.68
CA TYR A 59 21.57 12.62 -13.69
C TYR A 59 22.05 13.57 -12.57
N PRO A 60 22.14 14.88 -12.86
CA PRO A 60 22.55 15.87 -11.87
C PRO A 60 21.48 16.02 -10.78
N PRO A 61 21.84 16.51 -9.57
CA PRO A 61 20.93 16.58 -8.42
C PRO A 61 19.55 17.23 -8.69
N PRO A 62 19.43 18.31 -9.48
CA PRO A 62 18.11 18.87 -9.83
C PRO A 62 17.16 17.87 -10.51
N SER A 63 17.71 16.97 -11.33
CA SER A 63 16.91 15.93 -11.99
C SER A 63 16.47 14.83 -11.02
N ALA A 64 17.28 14.54 -9.99
CA ALA A 64 16.94 13.59 -8.94
C ALA A 64 15.83 14.09 -8.02
N HIS A 65 15.87 15.37 -7.64
CA HIS A 65 14.79 16.00 -6.87
C HIS A 65 13.44 15.89 -7.57
N PHE A 66 13.44 16.19 -8.88
CA PHE A 66 12.25 16.04 -9.70
C PHE A 66 11.78 14.59 -9.77
N ALA A 67 12.68 13.65 -10.09
CA ALA A 67 12.33 12.24 -10.23
C ALA A 67 11.79 11.64 -8.94
N LEU A 68 12.47 11.84 -7.80
CA LEU A 68 12.08 11.29 -6.51
C LEU A 68 10.72 11.83 -6.06
N THR A 69 10.50 13.14 -6.22
CA THR A 69 9.22 13.77 -5.85
C THR A 69 8.07 13.26 -6.71
N VAL A 70 8.25 13.25 -8.03
CA VAL A 70 7.20 12.84 -8.96
C VAL A 70 6.85 11.36 -8.81
N LEU A 71 7.86 10.49 -8.70
CA LEU A 71 7.64 9.05 -8.50
C LEU A 71 6.95 8.77 -7.17
N THR A 72 7.34 9.47 -6.09
CA THR A 72 6.63 9.37 -4.79
C THR A 72 5.14 9.70 -4.93
N ILE A 73 4.79 10.76 -5.68
CA ILE A 73 3.39 11.15 -5.89
C ILE A 73 2.63 10.05 -6.65
N ILE A 74 3.22 9.53 -7.74
CA ILE A 74 2.61 8.47 -8.56
C ILE A 74 2.39 7.21 -7.73
N GLU A 75 3.39 6.80 -6.94
CA GLU A 75 3.31 5.64 -6.06
C GLU A 75 2.24 5.84 -4.97
N ALA A 76 2.16 7.02 -4.36
CA ALA A 76 1.17 7.33 -3.34
C ALA A 76 -0.27 7.27 -3.89
N ILE A 77 -0.48 7.75 -5.13
CA ILE A 77 -1.76 7.63 -5.83
C ILE A 77 -2.09 6.16 -6.12
N GLY A 78 -1.12 5.38 -6.61
CA GLY A 78 -1.29 3.95 -6.85
C GLY A 78 -1.63 3.16 -5.59
N TYR A 79 -0.98 3.51 -4.47
CA TYR A 79 -1.27 2.97 -3.14
C TYR A 79 -2.68 3.32 -2.68
N LEU A 80 -3.09 4.58 -2.80
CA LEU A 80 -4.44 5.03 -2.46
C LEU A 80 -5.51 4.23 -3.20
N PHE A 81 -5.39 4.10 -4.51
CA PHE A 81 -6.37 3.35 -5.30
C PHE A 81 -6.36 1.86 -4.96
N SER A 82 -5.18 1.26 -4.79
CA SER A 82 -5.05 -0.16 -4.47
C SER A 82 -5.70 -0.50 -3.13
N VAL A 83 -5.45 0.30 -2.09
CA VAL A 83 -6.09 0.11 -0.77
C VAL A 83 -7.59 0.42 -0.84
N LYS A 84 -8.02 1.41 -1.63
CA LYS A 84 -9.44 1.70 -1.78
C LYS A 84 -10.19 0.52 -2.39
N VAL A 85 -9.73 -0.03 -3.51
CA VAL A 85 -10.37 -1.18 -4.17
C VAL A 85 -10.52 -2.37 -3.22
N VAL A 86 -9.49 -2.72 -2.45
CA VAL A 86 -9.56 -3.87 -1.52
C VAL A 86 -10.33 -3.58 -0.22
N THR A 87 -10.67 -2.32 0.05
CA THR A 87 -11.45 -1.92 1.23
C THR A 87 -12.88 -1.50 0.90
N GLU A 88 -13.30 -1.56 -0.38
CA GLU A 88 -14.69 -1.29 -0.73
C GLU A 88 -15.63 -2.31 -0.06
N GLY A 89 -16.69 -1.80 0.58
CA GLY A 89 -17.69 -2.64 1.25
C GLY A 89 -17.27 -3.20 2.62
N THR A 90 -16.06 -2.90 3.14
CA THR A 90 -15.67 -3.30 4.50
C THR A 90 -16.15 -2.33 5.58
N SER A 91 -16.48 -2.85 6.76
CA SER A 91 -16.74 -2.04 7.96
C SER A 91 -15.48 -1.38 8.53
N LYS A 92 -14.28 -1.84 8.12
CA LYS A 92 -12.98 -1.32 8.58
C LYS A 92 -12.46 -0.13 7.76
N ALA A 93 -13.21 0.34 6.77
CA ALA A 93 -12.77 1.43 5.90
C ALA A 93 -12.35 2.70 6.68
N LYS A 94 -13.03 3.01 7.80
CA LYS A 94 -12.64 4.13 8.68
C LYS A 94 -11.31 3.91 9.41
N THR A 95 -11.02 2.67 9.82
CA THR A 95 -9.76 2.32 10.51
C THR A 95 -8.56 2.45 9.57
N TYR A 96 -8.71 2.05 8.30
CA TYR A 96 -7.62 2.11 7.33
C TYR A 96 -7.31 3.53 6.83
N ASN A 97 -8.26 4.47 6.87
CA ASN A 97 -7.98 5.86 6.49
C ASN A 97 -6.87 6.50 7.34
N GLY A 98 -6.83 6.19 8.65
CA GLY A 98 -5.76 6.66 9.53
C GLY A 98 -4.40 6.06 9.18
N LEU A 99 -4.36 4.77 8.87
CA LEU A 99 -3.14 4.08 8.42
C LEU A 99 -2.65 4.64 7.08
N ILE A 100 -3.54 4.79 6.09
CA ILE A 100 -3.22 5.35 4.77
C ILE A 100 -2.63 6.76 4.93
N ALA A 101 -3.30 7.63 5.67
CA ALA A 101 -2.84 8.99 5.91
C ALA A 101 -1.47 9.01 6.61
N GLY A 102 -1.28 8.18 7.63
CA GLY A 102 -0.02 8.08 8.35
C GLY A 102 1.13 7.59 7.47
N VAL A 103 0.90 6.57 6.64
CA VAL A 103 1.89 6.02 5.72
C VAL A 103 2.27 7.03 4.63
N ILE A 104 1.28 7.70 4.01
CA ILE A 104 1.55 8.72 2.99
C ILE A 104 2.30 9.91 3.59
N ALA A 105 1.91 10.36 4.78
CA ALA A 105 2.61 11.45 5.47
C ALA A 105 4.06 11.05 5.81
N ALA A 106 4.27 9.82 6.31
CA ALA A 106 5.61 9.32 6.62
C ALA A 106 6.50 9.25 5.37
N ILE A 107 5.98 8.74 4.25
CA ILE A 107 6.70 8.67 2.98
C ILE A 107 6.95 10.07 2.41
N ALA A 108 5.99 11.00 2.48
CA ALA A 108 6.19 12.38 2.05
C ALA A 108 7.31 13.06 2.86
N ILE A 109 7.34 12.88 4.18
CA ILE A 109 8.41 13.40 5.04
C ILE A 109 9.74 12.73 4.69
N ALA A 110 9.77 11.41 4.52
CA ALA A 110 10.98 10.68 4.16
C ALA A 110 11.53 11.15 2.81
N THR A 111 10.68 11.36 1.81
CA THR A 111 11.04 11.97 0.53
C THR A 111 11.67 13.33 0.77
N LEU A 112 11.00 14.27 1.43
CA LEU A 112 11.54 15.62 1.64
C LEU A 112 12.87 15.63 2.40
N VAL A 113 12.99 14.83 3.47
CA VAL A 113 14.21 14.76 4.27
C VAL A 113 15.36 14.18 3.46
N THR A 114 15.15 13.07 2.75
CA THR A 114 16.21 12.47 1.94
C THR A 114 16.55 13.32 0.73
N ASP A 115 15.57 14.01 0.16
CA ASP A 115 15.75 14.96 -0.93
C ASP A 115 16.67 16.12 -0.53
N CYS A 116 16.37 16.77 0.60
CA CYS A 116 17.14 17.91 1.09
C CYS A 116 18.52 17.52 1.66
N VAL A 117 18.66 16.33 2.25
CA VAL A 117 19.87 15.95 3.01
C VAL A 117 20.84 15.11 2.17
N PHE A 118 20.34 14.28 1.25
CA PHE A 118 21.18 13.36 0.48
C PHE A 118 21.46 13.85 -0.95
N PHE A 119 20.50 14.54 -1.56
CA PHE A 119 20.63 15.08 -2.92
C PHE A 119 20.88 16.59 -2.94
N GLY A 120 20.89 17.25 -1.79
CA GLY A 120 21.12 18.70 -1.63
C GLY A 120 22.54 19.15 -1.95
#